data_AF-A0ABD4QX56-F1
#
_entry.id   AF-A0ABD4QX56-F1
#
_cell.length_a   1.000
_cell.length_b   1.000
_cell.length_c   1.000
_cell.angle_alpha   90.00
_cell.angle_beta   90.00
_cell.angle_gamma   90.00
#
_symmetry.space_group_name_H-M   'P 1'
#
loop_
_entity.id
_entity.type
_entity.pdbx_description
1 polymer ?
#
loop_
_entity_poly.entity_id
_entity_poly.type
_entity_poly.pdbx_seq_one_letter_code
_entity_poly.pdbx_strand_id
1 'polypeptide(L)'
;MKYAALSLSLTLLAGCQDTKIVTQYEYQDIIQSPPVGDLVECEQPFDQKPLTYGEAASRDAVWLTYFRLCACKIERNRTFYGYTNKNDACSKLDASAIQTLQSLPTTQTD
;
A
#
# COMPACT_ATOMS: atom_id res chain seq x y z
N MET A 1 -20.87 5.17 63.94
CA MET A 1 -19.89 5.46 62.87
C MET A 1 -18.94 4.27 62.65
N LYS A 2 -19.47 3.09 62.28
CA LYS A 2 -18.64 1.88 62.02
C LYS A 2 -18.89 1.24 60.65
N TYR A 3 -19.98 1.61 59.98
CA TYR A 3 -20.39 0.97 58.71
C TYR A 3 -19.90 1.72 57.46
N ALA A 4 -19.50 2.99 57.57
CA ALA A 4 -19.03 3.79 56.42
C ALA A 4 -17.60 3.46 55.99
N ALA A 5 -16.75 2.97 56.90
CA ALA A 5 -15.37 2.58 56.59
C ALA A 5 -15.30 1.19 55.91
N LEU A 6 -16.28 0.32 56.19
CA LEU A 6 -16.36 -1.02 55.60
C LEU A 6 -16.86 -0.99 54.15
N SER A 7 -17.73 -0.04 53.77
CA SER A 7 -18.20 0.09 52.39
C SER A 7 -17.15 0.68 51.45
N LEU A 8 -16.29 1.58 51.95
CA LEU A 8 -15.22 2.21 51.17
C LEU A 8 -14.06 1.25 50.84
N SER A 9 -13.90 0.20 51.66
CA SER A 9 -12.85 -0.81 51.48
C SER A 9 -13.21 -1.85 50.40
N LEU A 10 -14.50 -2.06 50.15
CA LEU A 10 -14.99 -3.05 49.17
C LEU A 10 -14.94 -2.53 47.73
N THR A 11 -15.03 -1.20 47.54
CA THR A 11 -14.97 -0.58 46.21
C THR A 11 -13.55 -0.42 45.65
N LEU A 12 -12.50 -0.53 46.48
CA LEU A 12 -11.11 -0.46 46.02
C LEU A 12 -10.59 -1.78 45.42
N LEU A 13 -11.22 -2.92 45.69
CA LEU A 13 -10.84 -4.22 45.11
C LEU A 13 -11.51 -4.50 43.75
N ALA A 14 -12.48 -3.68 43.36
CA ALA A 14 -13.09 -3.69 42.03
C ALA A 14 -12.40 -2.70 41.07
N GLY A 15 -11.14 -2.34 41.37
CA GLY A 15 -10.28 -1.64 40.42
C GLY A 15 -10.23 -2.46 39.13
N CYS A 16 -10.77 -1.87 38.06
CA CYS A 16 -10.80 -2.44 36.73
C CYS A 16 -9.44 -3.08 36.44
N GLN A 17 -9.42 -4.40 36.27
CA GLN A 17 -8.30 -5.01 35.56
C GLN A 17 -8.33 -4.35 34.20
N ASP A 18 -7.38 -3.43 33.99
CA ASP A 18 -7.03 -2.92 32.68
C ASP A 18 -6.69 -4.17 31.87
N THR A 19 -7.70 -4.70 31.18
CA THR A 19 -7.51 -5.79 30.23
C THR A 19 -6.68 -5.16 29.16
N LYS A 20 -5.36 -5.28 29.32
CA LYS A 20 -4.39 -4.88 28.33
C LYS A 20 -4.85 -5.57 27.05
N ILE A 21 -5.52 -4.82 26.17
CA ILE A 21 -5.86 -5.29 24.84
C ILE A 21 -4.51 -5.34 24.14
N VAL A 22 -3.79 -6.43 24.38
CA VAL A 22 -2.68 -6.83 23.55
C VAL A 22 -3.36 -7.21 22.26
N THR A 23 -3.38 -6.27 21.32
CA THR A 23 -3.55 -6.61 19.91
C THR A 23 -2.35 -7.48 19.58
N GLN A 24 -2.47 -8.79 19.81
CA GLN A 24 -1.55 -9.74 19.24
C GLN A 24 -1.79 -9.60 17.74
N TYR A 25 -0.87 -8.93 17.06
CA TYR A 25 -0.77 -9.10 15.62
C TYR A 25 -0.47 -10.58 15.44
N GLU A 26 -1.50 -11.36 15.16
CA GLU A 26 -1.35 -12.73 14.72
C GLU A 26 -0.61 -12.62 13.39
N TYR A 27 0.72 -12.77 13.45
CA TYR A 27 1.52 -13.00 12.27
C TYR A 27 1.05 -14.35 11.75
N GLN A 28 0.09 -14.33 10.82
CA GLN A 28 -0.09 -15.45 9.92
C GLN A 28 1.27 -15.63 9.25
N ASP A 29 1.98 -16.70 9.60
CA ASP A 29 3.21 -17.07 8.92
C ASP A 29 2.95 -16.94 7.42
N ILE A 30 3.70 -16.09 6.72
CA ILE A 30 3.52 -15.89 5.28
C ILE A 30 3.98 -17.19 4.62
N ILE A 31 3.07 -18.14 4.45
CA ILE A 31 3.35 -19.50 3.94
C ILE A 31 3.72 -19.43 2.45
N GLN A 32 3.27 -18.40 1.75
CA GLN A 32 3.54 -18.18 0.33
C GLN A 32 3.80 -16.70 0.09
N SER A 33 4.80 -16.37 -0.72
CA SER A 33 5.07 -15.00 -1.17
C SER A 33 4.43 -14.74 -2.53
N PRO A 34 3.96 -13.51 -2.82
CA PRO A 34 3.53 -13.15 -4.16
C PRO A 34 4.70 -13.21 -5.16
N PRO A 35 4.42 -13.17 -6.47
CA PRO A 35 5.47 -13.15 -7.49
C PRO A 35 6.50 -12.05 -7.22
N VAL A 36 7.79 -12.36 -7.36
CA VAL A 36 8.89 -11.41 -7.08
C VAL A 36 8.73 -10.10 -7.85
N GLY A 37 8.23 -10.16 -9.08
CA GLY A 37 7.96 -8.98 -9.92
C GLY A 37 6.92 -8.00 -9.35
N ASP A 38 6.11 -8.44 -8.40
CA ASP A 38 5.15 -7.59 -7.69
C ASP A 38 5.71 -7.04 -6.37
N LEU A 39 6.80 -7.63 -5.87
CA LEU A 39 7.49 -7.20 -4.64
C LEU A 39 8.64 -6.22 -4.89
N VAL A 40 9.08 -6.06 -6.15
CA VAL A 40 10.07 -5.06 -6.52
C VAL A 40 9.48 -3.65 -6.49
N GLU A 41 10.35 -2.66 -6.28
CA GLU A 41 9.97 -1.25 -6.32
C GLU A 41 9.30 -0.86 -7.65
N CYS A 42 8.48 0.18 -7.58
CA CYS A 42 7.89 0.76 -8.76
C CYS A 42 8.93 1.58 -9.52
N GLU A 43 8.98 1.38 -10.83
CA GLU A 43 9.90 2.13 -11.70
C GLU A 43 9.43 3.58 -11.83
N GLN A 44 10.37 4.51 -11.68
CA GLN A 44 10.14 5.92 -11.96
C GLN A 44 10.70 6.24 -13.35
N PRO A 45 9.88 6.74 -14.29
CA PRO A 45 10.32 6.92 -15.68
C PRO A 45 11.31 8.07 -15.91
N PHE A 46 11.43 8.99 -14.94
CA PHE A 46 12.33 10.14 -15.03
C PHE A 46 12.93 10.44 -13.67
N ASP A 47 14.25 10.50 -13.56
CA ASP A 47 14.94 10.83 -12.31
C ASP A 47 14.85 12.32 -11.95
N GLN A 48 14.63 13.17 -12.96
CA GLN A 48 14.61 14.61 -12.80
C GLN A 48 13.21 15.18 -13.03
N LYS A 49 12.88 16.22 -12.25
CA LYS A 49 11.67 17.02 -12.47
C LYS A 49 11.71 17.72 -13.83
N PRO A 50 10.57 17.92 -14.50
CA PRO A 50 10.53 18.73 -15.71
C PRO A 50 10.95 20.18 -15.40
N LEU A 51 11.71 20.79 -16.30
CA LEU A 51 12.18 22.17 -16.18
C LEU A 51 11.18 23.16 -16.81
N THR A 52 10.32 22.69 -17.72
CA THR A 52 9.32 23.51 -18.41
C THR A 52 7.93 22.88 -18.37
N TYR A 53 6.90 23.70 -18.59
CA TYR A 53 5.52 23.21 -18.71
C TYR A 53 5.35 22.27 -19.91
N GLY A 54 5.94 22.59 -21.07
CA GLY A 54 5.84 21.75 -22.27
C GLY A 54 6.46 20.37 -22.06
N GLU A 55 7.59 20.33 -21.36
CA GLU A 55 8.22 19.07 -20.95
C GLU A 55 7.32 18.29 -19.98
N ALA A 56 6.74 18.94 -18.96
CA ALA A 56 5.79 18.30 -18.06
C ALA A 56 4.59 17.69 -18.80
N ALA A 57 3.98 18.44 -19.71
CA ALA A 57 2.86 17.98 -20.53
C ALA A 57 3.25 16.79 -21.43
N SER A 58 4.45 16.80 -22.02
CA SER A 58 4.94 15.69 -22.84
C SER A 58 5.21 14.41 -22.04
N ARG A 59 5.54 14.54 -20.75
CA ARG A 59 5.85 13.42 -19.85
C ARG A 59 4.62 12.87 -19.13
N ASP A 60 3.48 13.56 -19.16
CA ASP A 60 2.28 13.22 -18.38
C ASP A 60 1.75 11.81 -18.69
N ALA A 61 1.62 11.48 -19.99
CA ALA A 61 1.14 10.16 -20.42
C ALA A 61 2.07 9.02 -19.97
N VAL A 62 3.37 9.28 -19.96
CA VAL A 62 4.40 8.34 -19.52
C VAL A 62 4.30 8.13 -18.01
N TRP A 63 4.27 9.22 -17.24
CA TRP A 63 4.07 9.18 -15.78
C TRP A 63 2.82 8.40 -15.39
N LEU A 64 1.69 8.71 -16.05
CA LEU A 64 0.42 8.04 -15.79
C LEU A 64 0.50 6.54 -16.08
N THR A 65 1.24 6.15 -17.13
CA THR A 65 1.43 4.74 -17.48
C THR A 65 2.22 3.99 -16.40
N TYR A 66 3.38 4.52 -15.98
CA TYR A 66 4.19 3.90 -14.91
C TYR A 66 3.44 3.86 -13.58
N PHE A 67 2.67 4.91 -13.26
CA PHE A 67 1.80 4.93 -12.09
C PHE A 67 0.75 3.81 -12.13
N ARG A 68 0.11 3.58 -13.27
CA ARG A 68 -0.86 2.48 -13.44
C ARG A 68 -0.19 1.10 -13.29
N LEU A 69 0.99 0.90 -13.87
CA LEU A 69 1.75 -0.35 -13.71
C LEU A 69 2.09 -0.62 -12.24
N CYS A 70 2.53 0.42 -11.52
CA CYS A 70 2.83 0.36 -10.09
C CYS A 70 1.59 -0.01 -9.27
N ALA A 71 0.47 0.70 -9.49
CA ALA A 71 -0.80 0.39 -8.84
C ALA A 71 -1.21 -1.07 -9.08
N CYS A 72 -0.94 -1.60 -10.27
CA CYS A 72 -1.21 -2.99 -10.58
C CYS A 72 -0.38 -4.01 -9.80
N LYS A 73 0.92 -3.76 -9.60
CA LYS A 73 1.74 -4.61 -8.72
C LYS A 73 1.13 -4.68 -7.32
N ILE A 74 0.70 -3.53 -6.79
CA ILE A 74 0.08 -3.43 -5.46
C ILE A 74 -1.23 -4.22 -5.39
N GLU A 75 -2.11 -4.08 -6.39
CA GLU A 75 -3.39 -4.80 -6.41
C GLU A 75 -3.21 -6.31 -6.59
N ARG A 76 -2.21 -6.76 -7.37
CA ARG A 76 -1.84 -8.18 -7.45
C ARG A 76 -1.33 -8.73 -6.12
N ASN A 77 -0.47 -7.98 -5.42
CA ASN A 77 -0.03 -8.33 -4.06
C ASN A 77 -1.20 -8.44 -3.08
N ARG A 78 -2.13 -7.47 -3.10
CA ARG A 78 -3.34 -7.49 -2.26
C ARG A 78 -4.20 -8.71 -2.54
N THR A 79 -4.44 -8.99 -3.82
CA THR A 79 -5.23 -10.14 -4.28
C THR A 79 -4.61 -11.46 -3.84
N PHE A 80 -3.28 -11.56 -3.91
CA PHE A 80 -2.54 -12.73 -3.43
C PHE A 80 -2.80 -13.03 -1.94
N TYR A 81 -2.90 -11.99 -1.11
CA TYR A 81 -3.26 -12.11 0.31
C TYR A 81 -4.78 -12.16 0.58
N GLY A 82 -5.61 -12.34 -0.46
CA GLY A 82 -7.06 -12.46 -0.32
C GLY A 82 -7.81 -11.13 -0.15
N TYR A 83 -7.13 -9.99 -0.25
CA TYR A 83 -7.79 -8.67 -0.26
C TYR A 83 -8.32 -8.39 -1.66
N THR A 84 -9.63 -8.54 -1.86
CA THR A 84 -10.27 -8.27 -3.15
C THR A 84 -10.71 -6.80 -3.23
N ASN A 85 -10.19 -6.08 -4.22
CA ASN A 85 -10.65 -4.75 -4.58
C ASN A 85 -11.66 -4.84 -5.73
N LYS A 86 -12.82 -4.18 -5.59
CA LYS A 86 -13.84 -4.13 -6.65
C LYS A 86 -13.41 -3.27 -7.84
N ASN A 87 -12.40 -2.42 -7.64
CA ASN A 87 -11.80 -1.61 -8.68
C ASN A 87 -10.59 -2.36 -9.22
N ASP A 88 -10.77 -3.07 -10.33
CA ASP A 88 -9.70 -3.74 -11.04
C ASP A 88 -8.80 -2.69 -11.71
N ALA A 89 -7.81 -2.19 -10.97
CA ALA A 89 -6.83 -1.22 -11.47
C ALA A 89 -6.07 -1.75 -12.71
N CYS A 90 -6.04 -3.08 -12.90
CA CYS A 90 -5.33 -3.74 -13.98
C CYS A 90 -6.16 -3.99 -15.22
N SER A 91 -7.49 -4.06 -15.11
CA SER A 91 -8.37 -4.02 -16.28
C SER A 91 -8.21 -2.76 -17.13
N LYS A 92 -7.68 -1.68 -16.54
CA LYS A 92 -7.48 -0.37 -17.18
C LYS A 92 -6.06 -0.16 -17.72
N LEU A 93 -5.18 -1.17 -17.68
CA LEU A 93 -3.95 -1.17 -18.47
C LEU A 93 -4.34 -1.48 -19.91
N ASP A 94 -4.67 -0.43 -20.63
CA ASP A 94 -4.97 -0.46 -22.05
C ASP A 94 -3.74 -0.87 -22.88
N ALA A 95 -3.95 -1.59 -23.99
CA ALA A 95 -2.87 -2.00 -24.88
C ALA A 95 -2.00 -0.82 -25.36
N SER A 96 -2.58 0.39 -25.43
CA SER A 96 -1.91 1.67 -25.67
C SER A 96 -0.90 2.07 -24.59
N ALA A 97 -1.13 1.74 -23.32
CA ALA A 97 -0.17 1.98 -22.25
C ALA A 97 1.09 1.12 -22.44
N ILE A 98 0.92 -0.14 -22.86
CA ILE A 98 2.04 -1.03 -23.21
C ILE A 98 2.77 -0.51 -24.46
N GLN A 99 2.05 0.00 -25.45
CA GLN A 99 2.63 0.59 -26.66
C GLN A 99 3.37 1.91 -26.37
N THR A 100 2.92 2.67 -25.37
CA THR A 100 3.62 3.87 -24.87
C THR A 100 4.96 3.48 -24.25
N LEU A 101 5.01 2.40 -23.46
CA LEU A 101 6.25 1.83 -22.91
C LEU A 101 7.22 1.33 -23.98
N GLN A 102 6.69 0.75 -25.06
CA GLN A 102 7.51 0.26 -26.18
C GLN A 102 8.07 1.38 -27.06
N SER A 103 7.45 2.55 -27.06
CA SER A 103 7.91 3.73 -27.81
C SER A 103 8.77 4.68 -26.99
N LEU A 104 8.88 4.44 -25.68
CA LEU A 104 9.77 5.18 -24.80
C LEU A 104 11.24 4.81 -25.08
N PRO A 105 12.14 5.79 -25.23
CA PRO A 105 13.56 5.51 -25.34
C PRO A 105 14.02 4.79 -24.08
N THR A 106 14.47 3.55 -24.24
CA THR A 106 15.15 2.79 -23.18
C THR A 106 16.42 3.56 -22.82
N THR A 107 16.40 4.24 -21.69
CA THR A 107 17.60 4.73 -21.00
C THR A 107 18.51 5.58 -21.90
N GLN A 108 18.27 6.90 -21.96
CA GLN A 108 19.40 7.81 -22.24
C GLN A 108 20.29 7.84 -20.99
N THR A 109 21.21 6.88 -20.95
CA THR A 109 22.46 7.00 -20.22
C THR A 109 23.41 7.78 -21.11
N ASP A 110 23.72 9.02 -20.71
CA ASP A 110 25.00 9.71 -20.96
C ASP A 110 25.24 10.68 -19.79
#